data_AF-A0A1F9ZSQ9-F1
#
_entry.id   AF-A0A1F9ZSQ9-F1
#
_cell.length_a   1.000
_cell.length_b   1.000
_cell.length_c   1.000
_cell.angle_alpha   90.00
_cell.angle_beta   90.00
_cell.angle_gamma   90.00
#
_symmetry.space_group_name_H-M   'P 1'
#
loop_
_entity.id
_entity.type
_entity.pdbx_description
1 polymer ?
#
loop_
_entity_poly.entity_id
_entity_poly.type
_entity_poly.pdbx_seq_one_letter_code
_entity_poly.pdbx_strand_id
1 'polypeptide(L)'
;MTFKNILNLIADESVTVSRVALVINGPAILLCTPMSDHYDDLLELIAKDVDVTACRNAMKSHHIGEADLIEGILSVESGVGQLAKLQTLGYAYIKA
;
A
#
# COMPACT_ATOMS: atom_id res chain seq x y z
N MET A 1 5.69 6.25 -9.47
CA MET A 1 4.60 6.21 -10.47
C MET A 1 3.29 5.73 -9.85
N THR A 2 3.29 4.62 -9.11
CA THR A 2 2.10 4.08 -8.41
C THR A 2 1.39 5.07 -7.50
N PHE A 3 2.12 5.84 -6.66
CA PHE A 3 1.51 6.82 -5.76
C PHE A 3 0.74 7.91 -6.51
N LYS A 4 1.34 8.47 -7.57
CA LYS A 4 0.66 9.43 -8.46
C LYS A 4 -0.60 8.83 -9.12
N ASN A 5 -0.57 7.56 -9.51
CA ASN A 5 -1.75 6.91 -10.08
C ASN A 5 -2.89 6.77 -9.05
N ILE A 6 -2.56 6.50 -7.78
CA ILE A 6 -3.54 6.48 -6.69
C ILE A 6 -4.13 7.87 -6.47
N LEU A 7 -3.29 8.92 -6.42
CA LEU A 7 -3.75 10.30 -6.27
C LEU A 7 -4.65 10.72 -7.43
N ASN A 8 -4.29 10.35 -8.66
CA ASN A 8 -5.12 10.59 -9.83
C ASN A 8 -6.47 9.86 -9.74
N LEU A 9 -6.50 8.60 -9.28
CA LEU A 9 -7.74 7.83 -9.12
C LEU A 9 -8.65 8.45 -8.05
N ILE A 10 -8.08 8.94 -6.94
CA ILE A 10 -8.83 9.61 -5.87
C ILE A 10 -9.44 10.93 -6.38
N ALA A 11 -8.73 11.64 -7.25
CA ALA A 11 -9.19 12.89 -7.84
C ALA A 11 -10.09 12.72 -9.09
N ASP A 12 -10.30 11.49 -9.55
CA ASP A 12 -11.05 11.22 -10.78
C ASP A 12 -12.57 11.26 -10.54
N GLU A 13 -13.18 12.39 -10.88
CA GLU A 13 -14.63 12.61 -10.75
C GLU A 13 -15.48 11.74 -11.70
N SER A 14 -14.87 11.07 -12.69
CA SER A 14 -15.60 10.20 -13.63
C SER A 14 -15.97 8.84 -13.02
N VAL A 15 -15.40 8.49 -11.85
CA VAL A 15 -15.63 7.23 -11.15
C VAL A 15 -15.96 7.48 -9.67
N THR A 16 -16.80 6.64 -9.09
CA THR A 16 -17.04 6.67 -7.64
C THR A 16 -16.09 5.69 -6.95
N VAL A 17 -15.15 6.22 -6.15
CA VAL A 17 -14.18 5.43 -5.39
C VAL A 17 -14.52 5.52 -3.91
N SER A 18 -15.04 4.44 -3.32
CA SER A 18 -15.37 4.42 -1.89
C SER A 18 -14.15 4.15 -1.00
N ARG A 19 -13.19 3.36 -1.48
CA ARG A 19 -12.03 2.94 -0.70
C ARG A 19 -10.88 2.56 -1.62
N VAL A 20 -9.66 2.88 -1.21
CA VAL A 20 -8.44 2.48 -1.92
C VAL A 20 -7.54 1.72 -0.96
N ALA A 21 -7.06 0.56 -1.40
CA ALA A 21 -6.08 -0.23 -0.67
C ALA A 21 -4.81 -0.40 -1.50
N LEU A 22 -3.67 -0.07 -0.90
CA LEU A 22 -2.35 -0.27 -1.47
C LEU A 22 -1.68 -1.45 -0.75
N VAL A 23 -1.40 -2.52 -1.49
CA VAL A 23 -0.71 -3.71 -0.96
C VAL A 23 0.73 -3.74 -1.46
N ILE A 24 1.68 -3.44 -0.58
CA ILE A 24 3.10 -3.39 -0.90
C ILE A 24 3.73 -4.75 -0.62
N ASN A 25 4.39 -5.33 -1.63
CA ASN A 25 5.02 -6.63 -1.56
C ASN A 25 6.35 -6.67 -2.34
N GLY A 26 7.10 -7.76 -2.16
CA GLY A 26 8.39 -7.95 -2.84
C GLY A 26 9.41 -6.87 -2.44
N PRO A 27 10.33 -6.49 -3.35
CA PRO A 27 11.36 -5.48 -3.08
C PRO A 27 10.82 -4.10 -2.70
N ALA A 28 9.60 -3.78 -3.12
CA ALA A 28 8.96 -2.49 -2.80
C ALA A 28 8.67 -2.32 -1.30
N ILE A 29 8.80 -3.37 -0.49
CA ILE A 29 8.60 -3.29 0.96
C ILE A 29 9.55 -2.31 1.65
N LEU A 30 10.74 -2.08 1.07
CA LEU A 30 11.70 -1.09 1.57
C LEU A 30 11.16 0.34 1.54
N LEU A 31 10.17 0.61 0.69
CA LEU A 31 9.49 1.90 0.62
C LEU A 31 8.69 2.20 1.88
N CYS A 32 8.23 1.17 2.60
CA CYS A 32 7.40 1.34 3.79
C CYS A 32 8.18 1.82 5.03
N THR A 33 9.45 2.20 4.90
CA THR A 33 10.31 2.60 6.01
C THR A 33 10.56 4.12 6.00
N PRO A 34 10.81 4.75 7.16
CA PRO A 34 11.09 6.19 7.24
C PRO A 34 12.29 6.68 6.41
N MET A 35 13.19 5.77 6.03
CA MET A 35 14.37 6.09 5.22
C MET A 35 14.10 6.14 3.71
N SER A 36 12.87 5.88 3.28
CA SER A 36 12.51 5.89 1.87
C SER A 36 12.42 7.31 1.32
N ASP A 37 12.94 7.52 0.11
CA ASP A 37 12.70 8.75 -0.68
C ASP A 37 11.21 8.98 -1.00
N HIS A 38 10.35 7.99 -0.73
CA HIS A 38 8.90 8.05 -0.91
C HIS A 38 8.12 8.18 0.41
N TYR A 39 8.80 8.57 1.50
CA TYR A 39 8.17 8.77 2.81
C TYR A 39 6.97 9.74 2.73
N ASP A 40 7.17 10.92 2.12
CA ASP A 40 6.12 11.94 2.01
C ASP A 40 4.96 11.47 1.13
N ASP A 41 5.24 10.73 0.04
CA ASP A 41 4.20 10.15 -0.82
C ASP A 41 3.30 9.19 -0.01
N LEU A 42 3.89 8.33 0.81
CA LEU A 42 3.15 7.37 1.64
C LEU A 42 2.33 8.05 2.73
N LEU A 43 2.89 9.07 3.39
CA LEU A 43 2.15 9.87 4.36
C LEU A 43 0.96 10.59 3.72
N GLU A 44 1.12 11.13 2.51
CA GLU A 44 0.02 11.75 1.78
C GLU A 44 -1.11 10.74 1.52
N LEU A 45 -0.77 9.52 1.10
CA LEU A 45 -1.77 8.48 0.88
C LEU A 45 -2.51 8.08 2.16
N ILE A 46 -1.78 7.90 3.27
CA ILE A 46 -2.38 7.61 4.58
C ILE A 46 -3.30 8.75 5.02
N ALA A 47 -2.88 10.00 4.86
CA ALA A 47 -3.68 11.18 5.17
C ALA A 47 -4.96 11.29 4.31
N LYS A 48 -4.98 10.64 3.13
CA LYS A 48 -6.15 10.52 2.24
C LYS A 48 -6.95 9.23 2.48
N ASP A 49 -6.76 8.57 3.63
CA ASP A 49 -7.49 7.36 4.03
C ASP A 49 -7.27 6.15 3.09
N VAL A 50 -6.10 6.09 2.45
CA VAL A 50 -5.68 4.90 1.70
C VAL A 50 -5.17 3.84 2.67
N ASP A 51 -5.75 2.63 2.62
CA ASP A 51 -5.25 1.51 3.42
C ASP A 51 -3.90 1.02 2.86
N VAL A 52 -2.80 1.42 3.47
CA VAL A 52 -1.47 0.94 3.08
C VAL A 52 -1.10 -0.29 3.89
N THR A 53 -0.83 -1.40 3.21
CA THR A 53 -0.45 -2.67 3.85
C THR A 53 0.88 -3.20 3.37
N ALA A 54 1.68 -3.69 4.32
CA ALA A 54 3.02 -4.25 4.14
C ALA A 54 2.99 -5.78 4.21
N CYS A 55 3.49 -6.46 3.18
CA CYS A 55 3.57 -7.92 3.15
C CYS A 55 4.63 -8.46 4.14
N ARG A 56 4.21 -9.18 5.17
CA ARG A 56 5.10 -9.74 6.21
C ARG A 56 6.13 -10.72 5.65
N ASN A 57 5.78 -11.50 4.62
CA ASN A 57 6.77 -12.37 3.96
C ASN A 57 7.86 -11.55 3.27
N ALA A 58 7.51 -10.43 2.64
CA ALA A 58 8.50 -9.54 2.04
C ALA A 58 9.34 -8.83 3.11
N MET A 59 8.70 -8.34 4.19
CA MET A 59 9.38 -7.74 5.32
C MET A 59 10.46 -8.67 5.89
N LYS A 60 10.12 -9.95 6.12
CA LYS A 60 11.07 -10.97 6.58
C LYS A 60 12.25 -11.15 5.62
N SER A 61 11.98 -11.28 4.31
CA SER A 61 13.03 -11.44 3.29
C SER A 61 13.96 -10.23 3.17
N HIS A 62 13.49 -9.05 3.58
CA HIS A 62 14.24 -7.80 3.55
C HIS A 62 14.70 -7.33 4.93
N HIS A 63 14.56 -8.16 5.98
CA HIS A 63 14.98 -7.87 7.36
C HIS A 63 14.33 -6.61 7.95
N ILE A 64 13.06 -6.37 7.63
CA ILE A 64 12.24 -5.27 8.15
C ILE A 64 11.28 -5.83 9.21
N GLY A 65 11.22 -5.19 10.36
CA GLY A 65 10.24 -5.44 11.42
C GLY A 65 9.06 -4.46 11.38
N GLU A 66 8.03 -4.70 12.19
CA GLU A 66 6.89 -3.77 12.29
C GLU A 66 7.29 -2.40 12.86
N ALA A 67 8.28 -2.37 13.74
CA ALA A 67 8.83 -1.12 14.31
C ALA A 67 9.58 -0.25 13.28
N ASP A 68 9.96 -0.83 12.14
CA ASP A 68 10.64 -0.12 11.06
C ASP A 68 9.65 0.49 10.05
N LEU A 69 8.35 0.22 10.20
CA LEU A 69 7.32 0.74 9.30
C LEU A 69 6.98 2.19 9.63
N ILE A 70 6.64 2.95 8.59
CA ILE A 70 6.01 4.27 8.73
C ILE A 70 4.69 4.11 9.50
N GLU A 71 4.44 5.00 10.46
CA GLU A 71 3.20 5.02 11.23
C GLU A 71 1.98 5.08 10.30
N GLY A 72 0.98 4.23 10.57
CA GLY A 72 -0.21 4.07 9.74
C GLY A 72 -0.14 2.94 8.70
N ILE A 73 1.05 2.39 8.43
CA ILE A 73 1.18 1.18 7.59
C ILE A 73 0.95 -0.08 8.43
N LEU A 74 0.00 -0.92 8.01
CA LEU A 74 -0.32 -2.18 8.71
C LEU A 74 0.36 -3.38 8.04
N SER A 75 0.79 -4.39 8.83
CA SER A 75 1.33 -5.63 8.28
C SER A 75 0.23 -6.65 7.95
N VAL A 76 0.38 -7.35 6.82
CA VAL A 76 -0.48 -8.49 6.43
C VAL A 76 0.37 -9.74 6.21
N GLU A 77 -0.17 -10.92 6.47
CA GLU A 77 0.58 -12.19 6.39
C GLU A 77 1.22 -12.42 5.01
N SER A 78 0.47 -12.14 3.94
CA SER A 78 0.89 -12.29 2.56
C SER A 78 0.24 -11.22 1.69
N GLY A 79 1.05 -10.50 0.92
CA GLY A 79 0.56 -9.48 -0.02
C GLY A 79 -0.36 -10.07 -1.08
N VAL A 80 0.02 -11.21 -1.68
CA VAL A 80 -0.85 -11.89 -2.67
C VAL A 80 -2.12 -12.44 -2.03
N GLY A 81 -2.05 -12.88 -0.78
CA GLY A 81 -3.23 -13.30 -0.01
C GLY A 81 -4.17 -12.13 0.27
N GLN A 82 -3.62 -10.97 0.61
CA GLN A 82 -4.40 -9.74 0.82
C GLN A 82 -5.06 -9.27 -0.48
N LEU A 83 -4.34 -9.31 -1.61
CA LEU A 83 -4.91 -9.02 -2.93
C LEU A 83 -6.07 -9.97 -3.29
N ALA A 84 -5.93 -11.26 -3.03
CA ALA A 84 -6.99 -12.23 -3.27
C ALA A 84 -8.23 -11.94 -2.40
N LYS A 85 -8.04 -11.67 -1.11
CA LYS A 85 -9.11 -11.30 -0.17
C LYS A 85 -9.86 -10.05 -0.62
N LEU A 86 -9.13 -8.98 -0.98
CA LEU A 86 -9.75 -7.72 -1.44
C LEU A 86 -10.55 -7.92 -2.73
N GLN A 87 -10.01 -8.66 -3.69
CA GLN A 87 -10.75 -8.96 -4.93
C GLN A 87 -12.02 -9.78 -4.66
N THR A 88 -12.00 -10.73 -3.72
CA THR A 88 -13.22 -11.44 -3.27
C THR A 88 -14.25 -10.50 -2.65
N LEU A 89 -13.81 -9.42 -2.01
CA LEU A 89 -14.68 -8.35 -1.48
C LEU A 89 -15.16 -7.37 -2.56
N GLY A 90 -14.84 -7.61 -3.84
CA GLY A 90 -15.29 -6.80 -4.97
C GLY A 90 -14.34 -5.67 -5.36
N TYR A 91 -13.13 -5.61 -4.82
CA TYR A 91 -12.15 -4.61 -5.23
C TYR A 91 -11.66 -4.88 -6.65
N ALA A 92 -11.62 -3.84 -7.47
CA ALA A 92 -10.86 -3.86 -8.71
C ALA A 92 -9.36 -3.94 -8.41
N TYR A 93 -8.62 -4.70 -9.21
CA TYR A 93 -7.17 -4.83 -9.07
C TYR A 93 -6.46 -4.06 -10.18
N ILE A 94 -5.53 -3.20 -9.76
CA ILE A 94 -4.67 -2.42 -10.65
C ILE A 94 -3.22 -2.73 -10.28
N LYS A 95 -2.41 -3.09 -11.28
CA LYS A 95 -0.96 -3.24 -11.15
C LYS A 95 -0.29 -2.20 -12.05
N ALA A 96 0.51 -1.31 -11.45
CA ALA A 96 1.24 -0.24 -12.12
C ALA A 96 2.73 -0.38 -11.88
#